data_AF-A0A8I2AG36-F1
#
_entry.id   AF-A0A8I2AG36-F1
#
_cell.length_a   1.000
_cell.length_b   1.000
_cell.length_c   1.000
_cell.angle_alpha   90.00
_cell.angle_beta   90.00
_cell.angle_gamma   90.00
#
_symmetry.space_group_name_H-M   'P 1'
#
loop_
_entity.id
_entity.type
_entity.pdbx_description
1 polymer ?
#
loop_
_entity_poly.entity_id
_entity_poly.type
_entity_poly.pdbx_seq_one_letter_code
_entity_poly.pdbx_strand_id
1 'polypeptide(L)'
;MRQIKISSGAWQKDLEMVITVIDEDKFKTQCEQINKFYCDAEYRAKKYVSHEKAGFAMFCAECFQQVAFNNFKDEEWVTEQFDWSKDKGIDGYPSLDDMGIRIDEIESWFIDYDEIEMTGW
;
A
#
# COMPACT_ATOMS: atom_id res chain seq x y z
N MET A 1 -18.60 -0.66 -5.16
CA MET A 1 -17.18 -0.30 -5.37
C MET A 1 -16.95 1.07 -4.77
N ARG A 2 -15.93 1.20 -3.92
CA ARG A 2 -15.60 2.42 -3.18
C ARG A 2 -14.12 2.72 -3.39
N GLN A 3 -13.78 3.97 -3.64
CA GLN A 3 -12.38 4.39 -3.74
C GLN A 3 -11.87 4.96 -2.42
N ILE A 4 -10.61 4.69 -2.13
CA ILE A 4 -9.89 5.22 -0.98
C ILE A 4 -8.60 5.82 -1.50
N LYS A 5 -8.36 7.09 -1.15
CA LYS A 5 -7.13 7.80 -1.44
C LYS A 5 -6.27 7.86 -0.18
N ILE A 6 -5.02 7.44 -0.28
CA ILE A 6 -4.08 7.31 0.82
C ILE A 6 -2.82 8.10 0.47
N SER A 7 -2.32 8.89 1.40
CA SER A 7 -1.07 9.63 1.24
C SER A 7 -0.15 9.44 2.45
N SER A 8 1.15 9.51 2.19
CA SER A 8 2.22 9.50 3.19
C SER A 8 3.15 10.69 2.98
N GLY A 9 3.75 11.21 4.06
CA GLY A 9 4.73 12.31 4.01
C GLY A 9 4.45 13.45 4.99
N ALA A 10 5.51 14.16 5.40
CA ALA A 10 5.44 15.19 6.45
C ALA A 10 5.03 16.58 5.95
N TRP A 11 5.27 16.91 4.67
CA TRP A 11 5.12 18.28 4.17
C TRP A 11 4.40 18.45 2.82
N GLN A 12 4.12 17.39 2.06
CA GLN A 12 3.16 17.34 0.94
C GLN A 12 3.36 15.99 0.21
N LYS A 13 2.54 14.98 0.52
CA LYS A 13 2.32 13.78 -0.31
C LYS A 13 3.56 13.17 -1.00
N ASP A 14 4.59 12.78 -0.24
CA ASP A 14 5.78 12.12 -0.81
C ASP A 14 5.39 10.87 -1.63
N LEU A 15 4.36 10.16 -1.16
CA LEU A 15 3.72 9.05 -1.85
C LEU A 15 2.19 9.17 -1.76
N GLU A 16 1.51 8.81 -2.84
CA GLU A 16 0.06 8.77 -2.96
C GLU A 16 -0.38 7.46 -3.61
N MET A 17 -1.49 6.90 -3.14
CA MET A 17 -2.06 5.68 -3.69
C MET A 17 -3.59 5.78 -3.73
N VAL A 18 -4.18 5.28 -4.81
CA VAL A 18 -5.63 5.14 -4.95
C VAL A 18 -5.97 3.66 -5.04
N ILE A 19 -6.89 3.22 -4.17
CA ILE A 19 -7.38 1.83 -4.14
C ILE A 19 -8.88 1.83 -4.42
N THR A 20 -9.32 0.95 -5.32
CA THR A 20 -10.73 0.56 -5.45
C THR A 20 -11.00 -0.70 -4.63
N VAL A 21 -11.93 -0.59 -3.68
CA VAL A 21 -12.50 -1.74 -2.97
C VAL A 21 -13.59 -2.36 -3.83
N ILE A 22 -13.35 -3.62 -4.22
CA ILE A 22 -14.23 -4.42 -5.09
C ILE A 22 -15.20 -5.23 -4.23
N ASP A 23 -14.71 -5.83 -3.14
CA ASP A 23 -15.47 -6.61 -2.16
C ASP A 23 -15.19 -6.09 -0.74
N GLU A 24 -16.18 -5.44 -0.14
CA GLU A 24 -16.03 -4.77 1.17
C GLU A 24 -15.90 -5.75 2.34
N ASP A 25 -16.56 -6.91 2.27
CA ASP A 25 -16.52 -7.91 3.35
C ASP A 25 -15.19 -8.66 3.34
N LYS A 26 -14.72 -9.02 2.14
CA LYS A 26 -13.39 -9.61 1.94
C LYS A 26 -12.30 -8.63 2.37
N PHE A 27 -12.40 -7.37 1.95
CA PHE A 27 -11.47 -6.30 2.32
C PHE A 27 -11.36 -6.10 3.84
N LYS A 28 -12.47 -5.95 4.54
CA LYS A 28 -12.47 -5.78 6.00
C LYS A 28 -11.87 -6.98 6.71
N THR A 29 -12.30 -8.18 6.31
CA THR A 29 -11.82 -9.44 6.91
C THR A 29 -10.31 -9.57 6.74
N GLN A 30 -9.79 -9.38 5.53
CA GLN A 30 -8.36 -9.48 5.28
C GLN A 30 -7.55 -8.39 5.97
N CYS A 31 -8.04 -7.15 6.03
CA CYS A 31 -7.39 -6.10 6.80
C CYS A 31 -7.27 -6.47 8.29
N GLU A 32 -8.32 -7.02 8.90
CA GLU A 32 -8.23 -7.51 10.27
C GLU A 32 -7.20 -8.65 10.43
N GLN A 33 -7.16 -9.58 9.48
CA GLN A 33 -6.19 -10.69 9.49
C GLN A 33 -4.75 -10.19 9.38
N ILE A 34 -4.46 -9.22 8.51
CA ILE A 34 -3.13 -8.58 8.40
C ILE A 34 -2.71 -8.04 9.77
N ASN A 35 -3.59 -7.31 10.47
CA ASN A 35 -3.24 -6.76 11.77
C ASN A 35 -2.95 -7.85 12.82
N LYS A 36 -3.74 -8.93 12.80
CA LYS A 36 -3.66 -10.05 13.75
C LYS A 36 -2.51 -11.02 13.47
N PHE A 37 -2.00 -11.05 12.24
CA PHE A 37 -0.83 -11.85 11.87
C PHE A 37 0.42 -11.43 12.66
N TYR A 38 0.58 -10.13 12.90
CA TYR A 38 1.73 -9.57 13.62
C TYR A 38 1.46 -9.40 15.11
N CYS A 39 2.52 -9.51 15.93
CA CYS A 39 2.48 -9.19 17.37
C CYS A 39 1.96 -7.76 17.61
N ASP A 40 1.39 -7.48 18.77
CA ASP A 40 0.85 -6.16 19.16
C ASP A 40 -0.38 -5.67 18.35
N ALA A 41 -1.19 -6.61 17.84
CA ALA A 41 -2.42 -6.31 17.10
C ALA A 41 -3.38 -5.38 17.86
N GLU A 42 -3.54 -5.61 19.17
CA GLU A 42 -4.39 -4.80 20.06
C GLU A 42 -3.89 -3.35 20.20
N TYR A 43 -2.57 -3.16 20.28
CA TYR A 43 -1.97 -1.83 20.35
C TYR A 43 -2.26 -1.04 19.07
N ARG A 44 -2.06 -1.65 17.89
CA ARG A 44 -2.37 -1.00 16.61
C ARG A 44 -3.87 -0.75 16.45
N ALA A 45 -4.72 -1.71 16.82
CA ALA A 45 -6.17 -1.55 16.78
C ALA A 45 -6.62 -0.36 17.66
N LYS A 46 -6.04 -0.19 18.85
CA LYS A 46 -6.29 0.99 19.70
C LYS A 46 -5.84 2.29 19.03
N LYS A 47 -4.68 2.31 18.37
CA LYS A 47 -4.16 3.50 17.65
C LYS A 47 -5.05 3.89 16.47
N TYR A 48 -5.53 2.91 15.70
CA TYR A 48 -6.32 3.14 14.48
C TYR A 48 -7.83 3.03 14.71
N VAL A 49 -8.29 2.81 15.95
CA VAL A 49 -9.69 2.68 16.39
C VAL A 49 -10.38 1.38 15.93
N SER A 50 -9.76 0.55 15.09
CA SER A 50 -10.25 -0.79 14.76
C SER A 50 -9.13 -1.69 14.22
N HIS A 51 -9.33 -3.02 14.23
CA HIS A 51 -8.35 -3.95 13.66
C HIS A 51 -8.27 -3.83 12.14
N GLU A 52 -9.40 -3.63 11.47
CA GLU A 52 -9.47 -3.45 10.02
C GLU A 52 -8.69 -2.20 9.60
N LYS A 53 -8.92 -1.07 10.26
CA LYS A 53 -8.20 0.17 9.93
C LYS A 53 -6.71 0.06 10.24
N ALA A 54 -6.35 -0.66 11.30
CA ALA A 54 -4.95 -0.94 11.62
C ALA A 54 -4.26 -1.78 10.54
N GLY A 55 -4.86 -2.88 10.10
CA GLY A 55 -4.24 -3.72 9.08
C GLY A 55 -4.28 -3.11 7.69
N PHE A 56 -5.30 -2.30 7.37
CA PHE A 56 -5.28 -1.50 6.16
C PHE A 56 -4.12 -0.49 6.16
N ALA A 57 -3.84 0.15 7.30
CA ALA A 57 -2.69 1.03 7.43
C ALA A 57 -1.35 0.27 7.27
N MET A 58 -1.26 -0.97 7.77
CA MET A 58 -0.09 -1.84 7.56
C MET A 58 0.09 -2.24 6.10
N PHE A 59 -0.99 -2.57 5.40
CA PHE A 59 -0.96 -2.85 3.97
C PHE A 59 -0.50 -1.64 3.17
N CYS A 60 -1.03 -0.45 3.46
CA CYS A 60 -0.61 0.78 2.77
C CYS A 60 0.87 1.10 3.05
N ALA A 61 1.33 0.87 4.28
CA ALA A 61 2.74 1.05 4.62
C ALA A 61 3.65 0.10 3.83
N GLU A 62 3.27 -1.17 3.69
CA GLU A 62 4.01 -2.14 2.89
C GLU A 62 4.05 -1.70 1.41
N CYS A 63 2.91 -1.30 0.82
CA CYS A 63 2.88 -0.79 -0.55
C CYS A 63 3.84 0.39 -0.75
N PHE A 64 3.82 1.35 0.18
CA PHE A 64 4.72 2.51 0.10
C PHE A 64 6.20 2.15 0.29
N GLN A 65 6.51 1.16 1.15
CA GLN A 65 7.88 0.65 1.30
C GLN A 65 8.36 -0.05 0.03
N GLN A 66 7.50 -0.87 -0.58
CA GLN A 66 7.77 -1.53 -1.86
C GLN A 66 8.10 -0.50 -2.95
N VAL A 67 7.36 0.60 -3.03
CA VAL A 67 7.64 1.68 -4.00
C VAL A 67 8.97 2.37 -3.68
N ALA A 68 9.12 2.86 -2.45
CA ALA A 68 10.26 3.68 -2.05
C ALA A 68 11.61 2.94 -2.16
N PHE A 69 11.65 1.66 -1.80
CA PHE A 69 12.90 0.88 -1.77
C PHE A 69 13.23 0.16 -3.08
N ASN A 70 12.35 0.20 -4.08
CA ASN A 70 12.57 -0.46 -5.38
C ASN A 70 12.68 0.50 -6.56
N ASN A 71 13.13 1.75 -6.30
CA ASN A 71 13.24 2.83 -7.30
C ASN A 71 11.89 3.31 -7.83
N PHE A 72 10.95 3.57 -6.92
CA PHE A 72 9.68 4.23 -7.21
C PHE A 72 8.87 3.53 -8.31
N LYS A 73 8.73 2.20 -8.16
CA LYS A 73 7.93 1.39 -9.10
C LYS A 73 6.45 1.73 -9.02
N ASP A 74 5.78 1.47 -10.13
CA ASP A 74 4.35 1.72 -10.34
C ASP A 74 3.45 0.68 -9.65
N GLU A 75 2.14 0.89 -9.79
CA GLU A 75 1.10 0.03 -9.22
C GLU A 75 1.09 -1.39 -9.78
N GLU A 76 1.48 -1.58 -11.05
CA GLU A 76 1.57 -2.91 -11.67
C GLU A 76 2.64 -3.73 -10.95
N TRP A 77 3.84 -3.18 -10.81
CA TRP A 77 4.94 -3.85 -10.11
C TRP A 77 4.61 -4.14 -8.65
N VAL A 78 3.99 -3.19 -7.93
CA VAL A 78 3.57 -3.38 -6.53
C VAL A 78 2.54 -4.49 -6.41
N THR A 79 1.54 -4.50 -7.31
CA THR A 79 0.51 -5.54 -7.35
C THR A 79 1.13 -6.94 -7.49
N GLU A 80 2.16 -7.08 -8.32
CA GLU A 80 2.84 -8.37 -8.48
C GLU A 80 3.55 -8.85 -7.22
N GLN A 81 3.96 -7.97 -6.30
CA GLN A 81 4.64 -8.38 -5.06
C GLN A 81 3.70 -9.11 -4.08
N PHE A 82 2.39 -9.04 -4.28
CA PHE A 82 1.43 -9.77 -3.46
C PHE A 82 0.95 -11.07 -4.14
N ASP A 83 1.47 -11.39 -5.33
CA ASP A 83 1.04 -12.54 -6.11
C ASP A 83 1.85 -13.80 -5.76
N TRP A 84 1.29 -14.62 -4.88
CA TRP A 84 1.83 -15.92 -4.50
C TRP A 84 1.90 -16.91 -5.66
N SER A 85 1.06 -16.77 -6.69
CA SER A 85 1.12 -17.65 -7.86
C SER A 85 2.35 -17.40 -8.74
N LYS A 86 2.97 -16.22 -8.58
CA LYS A 86 4.21 -15.79 -9.26
C LYS A 86 5.46 -15.91 -8.39
N ASP A 87 5.38 -16.58 -7.23
CA ASP A 87 6.49 -16.72 -6.26
C ASP A 87 7.01 -15.36 -5.74
N LYS A 88 6.13 -14.35 -5.64
CA LYS A 88 6.48 -12.99 -5.19
C LYS A 88 5.85 -12.60 -3.86
N GLY A 89 4.89 -13.38 -3.36
CA GLY A 89 4.03 -13.00 -2.22
C GLY A 89 4.79 -12.61 -0.95
N ILE A 90 4.27 -11.60 -0.26
CA ILE A 90 4.81 -11.07 0.99
C ILE A 90 4.09 -11.73 2.17
N ASP A 91 4.86 -12.36 3.06
CA ASP A 91 4.32 -13.01 4.25
C ASP A 91 3.42 -12.08 5.09
N GLY A 92 2.29 -12.62 5.53
CA GLY A 92 1.30 -11.87 6.30
C GLY A 92 0.41 -10.94 5.47
N TYR A 93 0.59 -10.89 4.14
CA TYR A 93 -0.26 -10.13 3.23
C TYR A 93 -0.90 -11.04 2.16
N PRO A 94 -2.23 -10.94 1.96
CA PRO A 94 -2.93 -11.66 0.91
C PRO A 94 -2.65 -11.05 -0.47
N SER A 95 -2.99 -11.80 -1.53
CA SER A 95 -3.08 -11.23 -2.88
C SER A 95 -4.15 -10.13 -2.94
N LEU A 96 -4.06 -9.20 -3.90
CA LEU A 96 -5.07 -8.13 -4.03
C LEU A 96 -6.47 -8.70 -4.33
N ASP A 97 -6.54 -9.77 -5.13
CA ASP A 97 -7.78 -10.50 -5.39
C ASP A 97 -8.34 -11.11 -4.10
N ASP A 98 -7.47 -11.71 -3.26
CA ASP A 98 -7.84 -12.24 -1.94
C ASP A 98 -8.20 -11.16 -0.94
N MET A 99 -7.66 -9.96 -1.10
CA MET A 99 -8.02 -8.79 -0.32
C MET A 99 -9.31 -8.12 -0.83
N GLY A 100 -9.78 -8.44 -2.03
CA GLY A 100 -10.99 -7.85 -2.61
C GLY A 100 -10.79 -6.39 -3.05
N ILE A 101 -9.58 -6.03 -3.48
CA ILE A 101 -9.22 -4.68 -3.90
C ILE A 101 -8.45 -4.68 -5.23
N ARG A 102 -8.31 -3.49 -5.81
CA ARG A 102 -7.35 -3.18 -6.86
C ARG A 102 -6.65 -1.88 -6.52
N ILE A 103 -5.34 -1.82 -6.74
CA ILE A 103 -4.59 -0.55 -6.71
C ILE A 103 -4.77 0.08 -8.09
N ASP A 104 -5.40 1.25 -8.13
CA ASP A 104 -5.66 1.96 -9.39
C ASP A 104 -4.46 2.82 -9.80
N GLU A 105 -3.72 3.35 -8.83
CA GLU A 105 -2.66 4.32 -9.04
C GLU A 105 -1.72 4.33 -7.83
N ILE A 106 -0.41 4.42 -8.07
CA ILE A 106 0.58 4.80 -7.07
C ILE A 106 1.52 5.84 -7.67
N GLU A 107 1.54 7.02 -7.06
CA GLU A 107 2.39 8.12 -7.48
C GLU A 107 3.43 8.43 -6.42
N SER A 108 4.64 8.76 -6.89
CA SER A 108 5.73 9.22 -6.06
C SER A 108 6.15 10.61 -6.51
N TRP A 109 6.17 11.56 -5.59
CA TRP A 109 6.47 12.97 -5.89
C TRP A 109 7.99 13.23 -5.75
N PHE A 110 8.82 12.34 -6.30
CA PHE A 110 10.28 12.43 -6.25
C PHE A 110 10.86 13.02 -7.55
N ILE A 111 12.13 13.41 -7.48
CA ILE A 111 12.94 14.13 -8.49
C ILE A 111 12.47 13.88 -9.93
N ASP A 112 11.88 14.90 -10.55
CA ASP A 112 11.58 14.93 -11.98
C ASP A 112 12.84 15.33 -12.75
N TYR A 113 13.14 14.63 -13.85
CA TYR A 113 14.27 15.00 -14.70
C TYR A 113 14.02 16.33 -15.43
N ASP A 114 12.76 16.71 -15.64
CA ASP A 114 12.38 18.01 -16.19
C ASP A 114 12.73 19.18 -15.23
N GLU A 115 12.95 18.89 -13.93
CA GLU A 115 13.44 19.85 -12.93
C GLU A 115 14.97 19.89 -12.82
N ILE A 116 15.69 19.03 -13.54
CA ILE A 116 17.16 18.97 -13.47
C ILE A 116 17.76 20.05 -14.38
N GLU A 117 18.29 21.11 -13.76
CA GLU A 117 19.14 22.08 -14.45
C GLU A 117 20.58 21.56 -14.55
N MET A 118 21.07 21.36 -15.78
CA MET A 118 22.47 21.02 -16.04
C MET A 118 23.22 22.25 -16.56
N THR A 119 24.33 22.61 -15.92
CA THR A 119 25.23 23.67 -16.40
C THR A 119 26.59 23.08 -16.78
N GLY A 120 27.20 23.60 -17.85
CA GLY A 120 28.53 23.17 -18.31
C GLY A 120 28.59 21.78 -18.97
N TRP A 121 27.45 21.27 -19.43
CA TRP A 121 27.36 20.09 -20.30
C TRP A 121 27.44 20.48 -21.78
#